data_AF-A0A8K0CP73-F1
#
_entry.id   AF-A0A8K0CP73-F1
#
_cell.length_a   1.000
_cell.length_b   1.000
_cell.length_c   1.000
_cell.angle_alpha   90.00
_cell.angle_beta   90.00
_cell.angle_gamma   90.00
#
_symmetry.space_group_name_H-M   'P 1'
#
loop_
_entity.id
_entity.type
_entity.pdbx_description
1 polymer ?
#
loop_
_entity_poly.entity_id
_entity_poly.type
_entity_poly.pdbx_seq_one_letter_code
_entity_poly.pdbx_strand_id
1 'polypeptide(L)'
;SHIASLQRNKISKQQLLTNLSSKNDSYSQDMCSAFIRADIPLSKLNCDAFRQFLEKYTGKKTPNESTLRKTYLPDAFNDIMKRIALELKGKYFYIVVDETTDS
;
A
#
# COMPACT_ATOMS: atom_id res chain seq x y z
N SER A 1 48.89 -21.01 6.78
CA SER A 1 48.52 -20.75 5.37
C SER A 1 47.75 -19.45 5.23
N HIS A 2 48.45 -18.32 5.10
CA HIS A 2 47.88 -16.98 4.87
C HIS A 2 47.12 -16.87 3.52
N ILE A 3 47.26 -17.90 2.67
CA ILE A 3 46.63 -18.00 1.35
C ILE A 3 45.14 -18.43 1.46
N ALA A 4 44.73 -19.07 2.56
CA ALA A 4 43.34 -19.52 2.74
C ALA A 4 42.36 -18.40 3.17
N SER A 5 42.87 -17.28 3.67
CA SER A 5 42.07 -16.10 4.06
C SER A 5 41.81 -15.14 2.90
N LEU A 6 42.62 -15.17 1.83
CA LEU A 6 42.43 -14.35 0.64
C LEU A 6 41.31 -14.86 -0.30
N GLN A 7 40.77 -16.06 -0.05
CA GLN A 7 39.64 -16.62 -0.82
C GLN A 7 38.27 -16.43 -0.17
N ARG A 8 38.19 -15.74 0.98
CA ARG A 8 36.93 -15.54 1.71
C ARG A 8 36.40 -14.11 1.53
N ASN A 9 36.28 -13.68 0.28
CA ASN A 9 35.64 -12.40 -0.08
C ASN A 9 34.62 -12.56 -1.22
N LYS A 10 33.92 -13.69 -1.28
CA LYS A 10 32.55 -13.69 -1.81
C LYS A 10 31.63 -13.29 -0.67
N ILE A 11 31.61 -11.98 -0.38
CA ILE A 11 30.47 -11.38 0.31
C ILE A 11 29.28 -11.77 -0.57
N SER A 12 28.50 -12.75 -0.12
CA SER A 12 27.13 -12.91 -0.56
C SER A 12 26.47 -11.60 -0.20
N LYS A 13 26.49 -10.66 -1.13
CA LYS A 13 25.56 -9.54 -1.12
C LYS A 13 24.23 -10.24 -1.25
N GLN A 14 23.58 -10.52 -0.12
CA GLN A 14 22.15 -10.72 -0.12
C GLN A 14 21.61 -9.46 -0.77
N GLN A 15 21.31 -9.57 -2.06
CA GLN A 15 20.52 -8.57 -2.72
C GLN A 15 19.22 -8.60 -1.94
N LEU A 16 18.99 -7.53 -1.17
CA LEU A 16 17.67 -7.25 -0.68
C LEU A 16 16.83 -7.16 -1.95
N LEU A 17 16.13 -8.23 -2.28
CA LEU A 17 14.99 -8.19 -3.18
C LEU A 17 14.01 -7.30 -2.45
N THR A 18 14.20 -5.99 -2.56
CA THR A 18 13.08 -5.07 -2.51
C THR A 18 12.16 -5.65 -3.55
N ASN A 19 11.09 -6.30 -3.11
CA ASN A 19 10.06 -6.77 -4.01
C ASN A 19 9.66 -5.52 -4.79
N LEU A 20 10.21 -5.35 -6.00
CA LEU A 20 9.56 -4.66 -7.08
C LEU A 20 8.32 -5.51 -7.32
N SER A 21 7.32 -5.33 -6.45
CA SER A 21 5.94 -5.58 -6.78
C SER A 21 5.78 -4.73 -8.03
N SER A 22 5.85 -5.41 -9.18
CA SER A 22 5.57 -4.80 -10.45
C SER A 22 4.26 -4.07 -10.24
N LYS A 23 4.21 -2.79 -10.59
CA LYS A 23 3.02 -1.92 -10.45
C LYS A 23 1.80 -2.44 -11.24
N ASN A 24 1.86 -3.67 -11.73
CA ASN A 24 0.95 -4.36 -12.63
C ASN A 24 0.13 -5.45 -11.92
N ASP A 25 0.18 -5.56 -10.58
CA ASP A 25 -0.75 -6.43 -9.86
C ASP A 25 -2.12 -5.73 -9.69
N SER A 26 -3.02 -6.01 -10.63
CA SER A 26 -4.40 -5.50 -10.60
C SER A 26 -5.16 -5.93 -9.35
N TYR A 27 -4.86 -7.11 -8.79
CA TYR A 27 -5.53 -7.58 -7.58
C TYR A 27 -5.23 -6.69 -6.37
N SER A 28 -3.95 -6.40 -6.10
CA SER A 28 -3.59 -5.52 -4.98
C SER A 28 -4.11 -4.10 -5.18
N GLN A 29 -4.16 -3.61 -6.42
CA GLN A 29 -4.73 -2.30 -6.75
C GLN A 29 -6.23 -2.25 -6.48
N ASP A 30 -6.99 -3.23 -6.98
CA ASP A 30 -8.45 -3.32 -6.78
C ASP A 30 -8.79 -3.51 -5.29
N MET A 31 -8.01 -4.33 -4.59
CA MET A 31 -8.16 -4.55 -3.15
C MET A 31 -7.91 -3.25 -2.37
N CYS A 32 -6.83 -2.51 -2.67
CA CYS A 32 -6.57 -1.22 -2.02
C CYS A 32 -7.73 -0.24 -2.27
N SER A 33 -8.16 -0.12 -3.52
CA SER A 33 -9.29 0.73 -3.91
C SER A 33 -10.58 0.37 -3.16
N ALA A 34 -10.89 -0.91 -3.01
CA ALA A 34 -12.07 -1.38 -2.28
C ALA A 34 -12.01 -1.00 -0.79
N PHE A 35 -10.87 -1.18 -0.13
CA PHE A 35 -10.70 -0.79 1.28
C PHE A 35 -10.92 0.71 1.48
N ILE A 36 -10.30 1.55 0.65
CA ILE A 36 -10.44 3.00 0.77
C ILE A 36 -11.87 3.46 0.47
N ARG A 37 -12.51 2.92 -0.57
CA ARG A 37 -13.90 3.26 -0.92
C ARG A 37 -14.92 2.80 0.11
N ALA A 38 -14.63 1.72 0.84
CA ALA A 38 -15.48 1.21 1.90
C ALA A 38 -15.18 1.82 3.27
N ASP A 39 -14.26 2.78 3.35
CA ASP A 39 -13.77 3.37 4.60
C ASP A 39 -13.25 2.33 5.61
N ILE A 40 -12.57 1.30 5.08
CA ILE A 40 -11.97 0.22 5.88
C ILE A 40 -10.47 0.51 6.03
N PRO A 41 -9.96 0.70 7.26
CA PRO A 41 -8.54 0.90 7.49
C PRO A 41 -7.72 -0.31 7.02
N LEU A 42 -6.63 -0.05 6.28
CA LEU A 42 -5.70 -1.11 5.83
C LEU A 42 -5.08 -1.89 7.00
N SER A 43 -5.02 -1.31 8.20
CA SER A 43 -4.55 -1.97 9.42
C SER A 43 -5.37 -3.19 9.82
N LYS A 44 -6.61 -3.34 9.31
CA LYS A 44 -7.42 -4.54 9.51
C LYS A 44 -6.78 -5.79 8.90
N LEU A 45 -5.87 -5.64 7.94
CA LEU A 45 -5.11 -6.75 7.36
C LEU A 45 -4.09 -7.38 8.32
N ASN A 46 -3.76 -6.71 9.43
CA ASN A 46 -2.94 -7.28 10.48
C ASN A 46 -3.71 -8.30 11.34
N CYS A 47 -5.03 -8.39 11.19
CA CYS A 47 -5.81 -9.47 11.79
C CYS A 47 -5.66 -10.73 10.94
N ASP A 48 -4.99 -11.74 11.48
CA ASP A 48 -4.75 -13.00 10.76
C ASP A 48 -6.03 -13.72 10.33
N ALA A 49 -7.08 -13.73 11.17
CA ALA A 49 -8.35 -14.36 10.82
C ALA A 49 -9.01 -13.68 9.60
N PHE A 50 -8.98 -12.34 9.56
CA PHE A 50 -9.50 -11.58 8.43
C PHE A 50 -8.67 -11.79 7.16
N ARG A 51 -7.34 -11.76 7.29
CA ARG A 51 -6.43 -12.02 6.17
C ARG A 51 -6.62 -13.43 5.59
N GLN A 52 -6.69 -14.45 6.45
CA GLN A 52 -6.92 -15.83 6.05
C GLN A 52 -8.30 -16.03 5.40
N PHE A 53 -9.33 -15.35 5.91
CA PHE A 53 -10.65 -15.34 5.28
C PHE A 53 -10.57 -14.84 3.84
N LEU A 54 -9.92 -13.69 3.61
CA LEU A 54 -9.75 -13.14 2.27
C LEU A 54 -8.97 -14.11 1.37
N GLU A 55 -7.82 -14.61 1.83
CA GLU A 55 -6.98 -15.54 1.07
C GLU A 55 -7.73 -16.83 0.69
N LYS A 56 -8.55 -17.36 1.60
CA LYS A 56 -9.38 -18.55 1.39
C LYS A 56 -10.37 -18.37 0.24
N TYR A 57 -11.05 -17.24 0.18
CA TYR A 57 -12.13 -17.02 -0.79
C TYR A 57 -11.66 -16.35 -2.08
N THR A 58 -10.53 -15.64 -2.08
CA THR A 58 -9.97 -15.07 -3.31
C THR A 58 -9.01 -16.03 -4.02
N GLY A 59 -8.49 -17.04 -3.32
CA GLY A 59 -7.44 -17.94 -3.84
C GLY A 59 -6.11 -17.22 -4.10
N LYS A 60 -5.98 -15.98 -3.66
CA LYS A 60 -4.80 -15.12 -3.86
C LYS A 60 -4.22 -14.75 -2.50
N LYS A 61 -2.89 -14.67 -2.43
CA LYS A 61 -2.21 -14.17 -1.25
C LYS A 61 -2.59 -12.71 -1.03
N THR A 62 -2.97 -12.36 0.19
CA THR A 62 -3.34 -10.99 0.53
C THR A 62 -2.06 -10.16 0.71
N PRO A 63 -1.93 -9.02 0.02
CA PRO A 63 -0.81 -8.10 0.24
C PRO A 63 -0.84 -7.59 1.69
N ASN A 64 0.35 -7.39 2.27
CA ASN A 64 0.44 -6.80 3.60
C ASN A 64 0.11 -5.30 3.58
N GLU A 65 -0.22 -4.76 4.75
CA GLU A 65 -0.56 -3.35 4.92
C GLU A 65 0.52 -2.42 4.36
N SER A 66 1.81 -2.69 4.63
CA SER A 66 2.90 -1.84 4.15
C SER A 66 2.98 -1.80 2.63
N THR A 67 2.71 -2.91 1.94
CA THR A 67 2.70 -3.00 0.48
C THR A 67 1.57 -2.15 -0.08
N LEU A 68 0.35 -2.30 0.45
CA LEU A 68 -0.79 -1.50 0.02
C LEU A 68 -0.56 0.00 0.24
N ARG A 69 -0.08 0.37 1.43
CA ARG A 69 0.18 1.76 1.82
C ARG A 69 1.25 2.44 0.97
N LYS A 70 2.33 1.75 0.64
CA LYS A 70 3.46 2.37 -0.10
C LYS A 70 3.26 2.34 -1.61
N THR A 71 2.71 1.26 -2.14
CA THR A 71 2.70 1.02 -3.59
C THR A 71 1.41 1.48 -4.26
N TYR A 72 0.25 1.25 -3.63
CA TYR A 72 -1.06 1.39 -4.29
C TYR A 72 -1.90 2.55 -3.76
N LEU A 73 -1.77 2.87 -2.47
CA LEU A 73 -2.50 3.98 -1.85
C LEU A 73 -2.26 5.34 -2.52
N PRO A 74 -1.03 5.70 -2.96
CA PRO A 74 -0.82 6.97 -3.65
C PRO A 74 -1.63 7.11 -4.94
N ASP A 75 -1.72 6.02 -5.72
CA ASP A 75 -2.49 6.02 -6.98
C ASP A 75 -3.99 6.13 -6.69
N ALA A 76 -4.50 5.38 -5.69
CA ALA A 76 -5.90 5.46 -5.26
C ALA A 76 -6.29 6.87 -4.75
N PHE A 77 -5.42 7.50 -3.96
CA PHE A 77 -5.61 8.87 -3.48
C PHE A 77 -5.67 9.87 -4.65
N ASN A 78 -4.73 9.79 -5.58
CA ASN A 78 -4.69 10.68 -6.75
C ASN A 78 -5.96 10.56 -7.59
N ASP A 79 -6.51 9.36 -7.76
CA ASP A 79 -7.76 9.15 -8.50
C ASP A 79 -8.98 9.73 -7.78
N ILE A 80 -9.04 9.63 -6.45
CA ILE A 80 -10.09 10.28 -5.65
C ILE A 80 -9.98 11.80 -5.76
N MET A 81 -8.77 12.35 -5.61
CA MET A 81 -8.54 13.80 -5.73
C MET A 81 -8.92 14.33 -7.12
N LYS A 82 -8.59 13.60 -8.18
CA LYS A 82 -9.02 13.94 -9.55
C LYS A 82 -10.54 13.95 -9.69
N ARG A 83 -11.24 12.97 -9.09
CA ARG A 83 -12.71 12.93 -9.10
C ARG A 83 -13.31 14.12 -8.36
N ILE A 84 -12.83 14.42 -7.16
CA ILE A 84 -13.26 15.60 -6.39
C ILE A 84 -13.01 16.88 -7.20
N ALA A 85 -11.82 17.05 -7.77
CA ALA A 85 -11.49 18.21 -8.59
C ALA A 85 -12.40 18.35 -9.83
N LEU A 86 -12.74 17.23 -10.47
CA LEU A 86 -13.68 17.21 -11.59
C LEU A 86 -15.10 17.58 -11.15
N GLU A 87 -15.54 17.06 -10.00
CA GLU A 87 -16.86 17.37 -9.44
C GLU A 87 -16.98 18.84 -9.01
N LEU A 88 -15.90 19.47 -8.57
CA LEU A 88 -15.84 20.88 -8.18
C LEU A 88 -15.65 21.83 -9.36
N LYS A 89 -15.29 21.32 -10.54
CA LYS A 89 -14.98 22.14 -11.72
C LYS A 89 -16.18 23.03 -12.08
N GLY A 90 -15.94 24.34 -12.11
CA GLY A 90 -16.96 25.34 -12.47
C GLY A 90 -17.98 25.64 -11.37
N LYS A 91 -17.75 25.18 -10.14
CA LYS A 91 -18.60 25.46 -8.98
C LYS A 91 -17.92 26.43 -8.03
N TYR A 92 -18.72 27.25 -7.35
CA TYR A 92 -18.27 28.01 -6.19
C TYR A 92 -18.26 27.09 -4.97
N PHE A 93 -17.23 27.20 -4.13
CA PHE A 93 -17.13 26.46 -2.88
C PHE A 93 -16.72 27.40 -1.76
N TYR A 94 -17.12 27.05 -0.55
CA TYR A 94 -16.74 27.73 0.68
C TYR A 94 -15.91 26.76 1.51
N ILE A 95 -14.80 27.25 2.06
CA ILE A 95 -13.96 26.50 2.99
C ILE A 95 -14.25 27.07 4.37
N VAL A 96 -14.69 26.21 5.29
CA VAL A 96 -14.80 26.53 6.71
C VAL A 96 -13.63 25.87 7.41
N VAL A 97 -12.88 26.66 8.19
CA VAL A 97 -11.72 26.18 8.95
C VAL A 97 -12.13 26.14 10.41
N ASP A 98 -11.99 24.97 11.02
CA ASP A 98 -12.25 24.76 12.45
C ASP A 98 -10.90 24.71 13.20
N GLU A 99 -10.79 25.51 14.27
CA GLU A 99 -9.58 25.63 15.09
C GLU A 99 -9.84 25.03 16.48
N THR A 100 -10.34 23.79 16.53
CA THR A 100 -10.45 23.04 17.78
C THR A 100 -9.07 22.58 18.23
N THR A 101 -8.76 22.79 19.50
CA THR A 101 -7.57 22.23 20.15
C THR A 101 -8.02 21.11 21.09
N ASP A 102 -7.44 19.91 20.98
CA ASP A 102 -7.56 18.89 22.02
C ASP A 102 -6.87 19.43 23.27
N SER A 103 -7.66 19.70 24.32
CA SER A 103 -7.17 20.17 25.62
C SER A 103 -6.45 19.07 26.40
#